data_AF-A0A392SMW5-F1
#
_entry.id   AF-A0A392SMW5-F1
#
_cell.length_a   1.000
_cell.length_b   1.000
_cell.length_c   1.000
_cell.angle_alpha   90.00
_cell.angle_beta   90.00
_cell.angle_gamma   90.00
#
_symmetry.space_group_name_H-M   'P 1'
#
loop_
_entity.id
_entity.type
_entity.pdbx_description
1 polymer ?
#
loop_
_entity_poly.entity_id
_entity_poly.type
_entity_poly.pdbx_seq_one_letter_code
_entity_poly.pdbx_strand_id
1 'polypeptide(L)'
;GGAVITWARFKREFLTKYFPADERNHKVIEFMELKQGSMYVSEYAAKFEELCRFASHYNTMEAEEDKCVKFENGLSPDIKQLIGFNEIRDFPTLVNKSRICD
;
A
#
# COMPACT_ATOMS: atom_id res chain seq x y z
N GLY A 1 -17.01 -33.57 -8.21
CA GLY A 1 -17.01 -32.42 -7.31
C GLY A 1 -15.78 -31.58 -7.58
N GLY A 2 -15.94 -30.45 -8.27
CA GLY A 2 -14.85 -29.51 -8.50
C GLY A 2 -14.93 -28.41 -7.45
N ALA A 3 -13.91 -28.29 -6.59
CA ALA A 3 -13.82 -27.14 -5.69
C ALA A 3 -13.69 -25.87 -6.54
N VAL A 4 -14.62 -24.93 -6.39
CA VAL A 4 -14.54 -23.61 -7.03
C VAL A 4 -13.25 -22.94 -6.54
N ILE A 5 -12.28 -22.75 -7.43
CA ILE A 5 -11.06 -22.02 -7.12
C ILE A 5 -11.43 -20.54 -7.08
N THR A 6 -11.47 -19.97 -5.88
CA THR A 6 -11.66 -18.53 -5.72
C THR A 6 -10.42 -17.80 -6.22
N TRP A 7 -10.61 -16.59 -6.76
CA TRP A 7 -9.52 -15.73 -7.21
C TRP A 7 -8.49 -15.46 -6.10
N ALA A 8 -8.94 -15.34 -4.84
CA ALA A 8 -8.07 -15.22 -3.67
C ALA A 8 -7.15 -16.45 -3.50
N ARG A 9 -7.71 -17.65 -3.67
CA ARG A 9 -6.95 -18.91 -3.57
C ARG A 9 -5.94 -19.02 -4.72
N PHE A 10 -6.34 -18.72 -5.96
CA PHE A 10 -5.42 -18.70 -7.10
C PHE A 10 -4.23 -17.75 -6.87
N LYS A 11 -4.49 -16.50 -6.47
CA LYS A 11 -3.43 -15.51 -6.19
C LYS A 11 -2.47 -15.99 -5.12
N ARG A 12 -2.96 -16.58 -4.03
CA ARG A 12 -2.12 -17.11 -2.95
C ARG A 12 -1.22 -18.24 -3.42
N GLU A 13 -1.78 -19.22 -4.13
CA GLU A 13 -0.99 -20.36 -4.65
C GLU A 13 0.02 -19.90 -5.70
N PHE A 14 -0.36 -18.95 -6.57
CA PHE A 14 0.52 -18.35 -7.58
C PHE A 14 1.70 -17.62 -6.93
N LEU A 15 1.43 -16.71 -5.98
CA LEU A 15 2.47 -15.99 -5.25
C LEU A 15 3.36 -16.94 -4.45
N THR A 16 2.79 -18.00 -3.86
CA THR A 16 3.57 -18.99 -3.12
C THR A 16 4.51 -19.80 -4.02
N LYS A 17 4.04 -20.16 -5.22
CA LYS A 17 4.77 -21.01 -6.16
C LYS A 17 5.85 -20.26 -6.95
N TYR A 18 5.61 -18.99 -7.28
CA TYR A 18 6.47 -18.23 -8.18
C TYR A 18 7.28 -17.11 -7.51
N PHE A 19 6.94 -16.73 -6.27
CA PHE A 19 7.75 -15.80 -5.46
C PHE A 19 8.20 -16.53 -4.20
N PRO A 20 9.47 -16.96 -4.09
CA PRO A 20 10.02 -17.57 -2.88
C PRO A 20 9.70 -16.74 -1.62
N ALA A 21 9.62 -17.39 -0.47
CA ALA A 21 9.30 -16.71 0.80
C ALA A 21 10.25 -15.53 1.08
N ASP A 22 11.52 -15.66 0.70
CA ASP A 22 12.54 -14.62 0.86
C ASP A 22 12.25 -13.37 0.01
N GLU A 23 11.82 -13.53 -1.24
CA GLU A 23 11.45 -12.40 -2.11
C GLU A 23 10.17 -11.71 -1.63
N ARG A 24 9.18 -12.48 -1.18
CA ARG A 24 7.95 -11.89 -0.59
C ARG A 24 8.26 -11.13 0.69
N ASN A 25 9.09 -11.70 1.56
CA ASN A 25 9.51 -11.04 2.79
C ASN A 25 10.29 -9.76 2.50
N HIS A 26 11.18 -9.77 1.49
CA HIS A 26 11.87 -8.57 1.04
C HIS A 26 10.90 -7.49 0.58
N LYS A 27 9.87 -7.85 -0.20
CA LYS A 27 8.83 -6.90 -0.64
C LYS A 27 7.98 -6.34 0.51
N VAL A 28 7.70 -7.15 1.54
CA VAL A 28 7.02 -6.69 2.74
C VAL A 28 7.90 -5.73 3.55
N ILE A 29 9.20 -6.03 3.69
CA ILE A 29 10.16 -5.12 4.34
C ILE A 29 10.24 -3.80 3.55
N GLU A 30 10.36 -3.87 2.22
CA GLU A 30 10.37 -2.69 1.35
C GLU A 30 9.09 -1.85 1.54
N PHE A 31 7.93 -2.48 1.67
CA PHE A 31 6.67 -1.79 1.97
C PHE A 31 6.67 -1.12 3.36
N MET A 32 7.17 -1.82 4.38
CA MET A 32 7.21 -1.32 5.74
C MET A 32 8.15 -0.12 5.88
N GLU A 33 9.25 -0.10 5.13
CA GLU A 33 10.22 0.99 5.13
C GLU A 33 9.92 2.09 4.11
N LEU A 34 8.92 1.89 3.25
CA LEU A 34 8.58 2.83 2.18
C LEU A 34 8.22 4.23 2.74
N LYS A 35 8.97 5.22 2.28
CA LYS A 35 8.74 6.66 2.50
C LYS A 35 8.81 7.37 1.14
N GLN A 36 8.13 8.51 1.03
CA GLN A 36 8.17 9.38 -0.15
C GLN A 36 9.61 9.80 -0.45
N GLY A 37 10.37 10.24 0.56
CA GLY A 37 11.74 10.69 0.38
C GLY A 37 11.82 11.83 -0.63
N SER A 38 12.58 11.64 -1.72
CA SER A 38 12.70 12.60 -2.83
C SER A 38 11.77 12.32 -4.01
N MET A 39 10.89 11.32 -3.90
CA MET A 39 9.92 10.99 -4.95
C MET A 39 8.78 12.00 -4.96
N TYR A 40 8.22 12.23 -6.14
CA TYR A 40 6.91 12.87 -6.23
C TYR A 40 5.85 11.98 -5.56
N VAL A 41 4.78 12.57 -5.03
CA VAL A 41 3.67 11.83 -4.42
C VAL A 41 3.06 10.83 -5.41
N SER A 42 3.06 11.15 -6.71
CA SER A 42 2.58 10.25 -7.76
C SER A 42 3.41 8.95 -7.85
N GLU A 43 4.73 9.05 -7.79
CA GLU A 43 5.67 7.92 -7.81
C GLU A 43 5.60 7.13 -6.51
N TYR A 44 5.55 7.82 -5.37
CA TYR A 44 5.36 7.19 -4.06
C TYR A 44 4.06 6.39 -4.01
N ALA A 45 2.94 6.94 -4.49
CA ALA A 45 1.65 6.26 -4.53
C ALA A 45 1.67 5.03 -5.45
N ALA A 46 2.29 5.11 -6.63
CA ALA A 46 2.42 3.97 -7.52
C ALA A 46 3.22 2.83 -6.86
N LYS A 47 4.35 3.17 -6.22
CA LYS A 47 5.19 2.20 -5.50
C LYS A 47 4.48 1.63 -4.28
N PHE A 48 3.72 2.45 -3.57
CA PHE A 48 2.90 2.01 -2.43
C PHE A 48 1.86 0.98 -2.86
N GLU A 49 1.10 1.25 -3.93
CA GLU A 49 0.11 0.30 -4.45
C GLU A 49 0.73 -1.00 -4.97
N GLU A 50 1.90 -0.92 -5.61
CA GLU A 50 2.64 -2.09 -6.04
C GLU A 50 3.01 -2.99 -4.87
N LEU A 51 3.64 -2.42 -3.85
CA LEU A 51 4.12 -3.15 -2.68
C LEU A 51 2.99 -3.61 -1.75
N CYS A 52 1.90 -2.84 -1.67
CA CYS A 52 0.70 -3.20 -0.90
C CYS A 52 0.08 -4.53 -1.37
N ARG A 53 0.30 -4.95 -2.63
CA ARG A 53 -0.16 -6.25 -3.15
C ARG A 53 0.52 -7.44 -2.47
N PHE A 54 1.72 -7.24 -1.94
CA PHE A 54 2.47 -8.27 -1.20
C PHE A 54 2.13 -8.26 0.29
N ALA A 55 1.55 -7.17 0.81
CA ALA A 55 1.10 -7.03 2.18
C ALA A 55 -0.42 -7.24 2.28
N SER A 56 -0.86 -8.50 2.24
CA SER A 56 -2.29 -8.86 2.21
C SER A 56 -3.13 -8.26 3.36
N HIS A 57 -2.50 -7.94 4.48
CA HIS A 57 -3.13 -7.28 5.62
C HIS A 57 -3.59 -5.85 5.35
N TYR A 58 -3.04 -5.14 4.36
CA TYR A 58 -3.40 -3.76 4.02
C TYR A 58 -4.34 -3.65 2.81
N ASN A 59 -4.72 -4.79 2.22
CA ASN A 59 -5.49 -4.83 0.98
C ASN A 59 -6.92 -5.39 1.18
N THR A 60 -7.44 -5.28 2.41
CA THR A 60 -8.82 -5.58 2.77
C THR A 60 -9.58 -4.29 3.03
N MET A 61 -10.92 -4.30 2.89
CA MET A 61 -11.75 -3.13 3.21
C MET A 61 -11.63 -2.73 4.68
N GLU A 62 -11.47 -3.70 5.58
CA GLU A 62 -11.29 -3.48 7.02
C GLU A 62 -9.97 -2.79 7.35
N ALA A 63 -8.97 -2.88 6.47
CA ALA A 63 -7.64 -2.29 6.65
C ALA A 63 -7.43 -0.99 5.86
N GLU A 64 -8.49 -0.42 5.27
CA GLU A 64 -8.38 0.82 4.49
C GLU A 64 -7.93 2.00 5.35
N GLU A 65 -8.39 2.07 6.61
CA GLU A 65 -7.90 3.07 7.56
C GLU A 65 -6.40 2.90 7.85
N ASP A 66 -5.97 1.68 8.19
CA ASP A 66 -4.56 1.37 8.42
C ASP A 66 -3.69 1.66 7.20
N LYS A 67 -4.22 1.42 6.00
CA LYS A 67 -3.58 1.74 4.72
C LYS A 67 -3.41 3.26 4.55
N CYS A 68 -4.43 4.05 4.88
CA CYS A 68 -4.36 5.52 4.86
C CYS A 68 -3.32 6.03 5.86
N VAL A 69 -3.36 5.55 7.10
CA VAL A 69 -2.38 5.91 8.15
C VAL A 69 -0.96 5.55 7.74
N LYS A 70 -0.76 4.38 7.12
CA LYS A 70 0.56 3.95 6.64
C LYS A 70 1.06 4.84 5.50
N PHE A 71 0.21 5.21 4.55
CA PHE A 71 0.54 6.13 3.46
C PHE A 71 0.90 7.52 4.00
N GLU A 72 0.05 8.09 4.86
CA GLU A 72 0.26 9.40 5.48
C GLU A 72 1.58 9.46 6.27
N ASN A 73 1.91 8.39 7.00
CA ASN A 73 3.17 8.30 7.74
C ASN A 73 4.42 8.21 6.87
N GLY A 74 4.28 7.80 5.61
CA GLY A 74 5.39 7.76 4.65
C GLY A 74 5.57 9.04 3.86
N LEU A 75 4.61 9.97 3.87
CA LEU A 75 4.73 11.26 3.17
C LEU A 75 5.86 12.12 3.74
N SER A 76 6.33 13.07 2.94
CA SER A 76 7.25 14.10 3.41
C SER A 76 6.60 14.91 4.55
N PRO A 77 7.40 15.42 5.52
CA PRO A 77 6.85 16.13 6.69
C PRO A 77 5.94 17.31 6.32
N ASP A 78 6.30 18.07 5.27
CA ASP A 78 5.57 19.25 4.82
C ASP A 78 4.17 18.88 4.28
N ILE A 79 4.09 17.85 3.43
CA ILE A 79 2.83 17.35 2.88
C ILE A 79 2.02 16.68 3.98
N LYS A 80 2.66 15.88 4.84
CA LYS A 80 2.01 15.21 5.96
C LYS A 80 1.33 16.21 6.88
N GLN A 81 1.97 17.34 7.18
CA GLN A 81 1.38 18.38 8.02
C GLN A 81 0.11 18.96 7.39
N LEU A 82 0.12 19.23 6.08
CA LEU A 82 -1.05 19.76 5.37
C LEU A 82 -2.22 18.76 5.31
N ILE A 83 -1.91 17.47 5.19
CA ILE A 83 -2.91 16.41 5.03
C ILE A 83 -3.44 15.91 6.38
N GLY A 84 -2.61 15.83 7.41
CA GLY A 84 -2.96 15.26 8.72
C GLY A 84 -4.08 15.98 9.44
N PHE A 85 -4.33 17.27 9.13
CA PHE A 85 -5.49 18.00 9.64
C PHE A 85 -6.84 17.53 9.08
N ASN A 86 -6.85 16.83 7.94
CA ASN A 86 -8.07 16.43 7.26
C ASN A 86 -8.57 15.04 7.66
N GLU A 87 -7.80 14.27 8.45
CA GLU A 87 -8.12 12.92 8.94
C GLU A 87 -8.73 12.00 7.86
N ILE A 88 -8.17 12.03 6.65
CA ILE A 88 -8.74 11.34 5.49
C ILE A 88 -8.54 9.84 5.62
N ARG A 89 -9.66 9.09 5.67
CA ARG A 89 -9.69 7.61 5.75
C ARG A 89 -10.20 6.93 4.47
N ASP A 90 -10.13 7.65 3.36
CA ASP A 90 -10.40 7.14 2.01
C ASP A 90 -9.10 7.24 1.19
N PHE A 91 -8.56 6.09 0.78
CA PHE A 91 -7.23 6.04 0.17
C PHE A 91 -7.14 6.82 -1.15
N PRO A 92 -8.11 6.71 -2.09
CA PRO A 92 -8.10 7.52 -3.31
C PRO A 92 -8.11 9.02 -3.05
N THR A 93 -8.95 9.49 -2.12
CA THR A 93 -9.04 10.91 -1.75
C THR A 93 -7.74 11.38 -1.11
N LEU A 94 -7.14 10.58 -0.22
CA LEU A 94 -5.87 10.88 0.42
C LEU A 94 -4.77 11.08 -0.62
N VAL A 95 -4.60 10.13 -1.55
CA VAL A 95 -3.60 10.23 -2.63
C VAL A 95 -3.83 11.47 -3.49
N ASN A 96 -5.08 11.74 -3.87
CA ASN A 96 -5.39 12.90 -4.70
C ASN A 96 -5.05 14.22 -3.99
N LYS A 97 -5.41 14.36 -2.70
CA LYS A 97 -5.07 15.55 -1.92
C LYS A 97 -3.57 15.71 -1.74
N SER A 98 -2.86 14.62 -1.40
CA SER A 98 -1.40 14.65 -1.25
C SER A 98 -0.71 15.12 -2.54
N ARG A 99 -1.20 14.72 -3.73
CA ARG A 99 -0.66 15.16 -5.02
C ARG A 99 -0.84 16.65 -5.30
N ILE A 100 -1.83 17.30 -4.70
CA ILE A 100 -2.06 18.74 -4.86
C ILE A 100 -1.08 19.54 -4.00
N CYS A 101 -0.56 18.93 -2.93
CA CYS A 101 0.35 19.54 -1.97
C CYS A 101 1.83 19.25 -2.24
N ASP A 102 2.13 18.43 -3.25
CA ASP A 102 3.48 18.06 -3.71
C ASP A 102 4.11 19.19 -4.54
#